data_AF-A4ETQ6-F1
#
_entry.id   AF-A4ETQ6-F1
#
_cell.length_a   1.000
_cell.length_b   1.000
_cell.length_c   1.000
_cell.angle_alpha   90.00
_cell.angle_beta   90.00
_cell.angle_gamma   90.00
#
_symmetry.space_group_name_H-M   'P 1'
#
loop_
_entity.id
_entity.type
_entity.pdbx_description
1 polymer ?
#
loop_
_entity_poly.entity_id
_entity_poly.type
_entity_poly.pdbx_seq_one_letter_code
_entity_poly.pdbx_strand_id
1 'polypeptide(L)' 'MLKSAGLGKSREGLGGGGAGEDQFGSFLVRAQAEQITEAGGIGLAESLYNALKESSDE' A
#
# COMPACT_ATOMS: atom_id res chain seq x y z
N MET A 1 -6.58 -0.42 -4.17
CA MET A 1 -6.52 -1.44 -3.10
C MET A 1 -5.92 -0.90 -1.79
N LEU A 2 -4.64 -0.51 -1.71
CA LEU A 2 -4.06 -0.04 -0.44
C LEU A 2 -4.47 1.39 -0.03
N LYS A 3 -4.54 2.32 -0.99
CA LYS A 3 -5.05 3.69 -0.75
C LYS A 3 -6.50 3.71 -0.24
N SER A 4 -7.33 2.79 -0.74
CA SER A 4 -8.71 2.59 -0.30
C SER A 4 -8.81 1.97 1.09
N ALA A 5 -7.77 1.27 1.57
CA ALA A 5 -7.67 0.76 2.94
C ALA A 5 -7.23 1.84 3.96
N GLY A 6 -7.09 3.11 3.53
CA GLY A 6 -6.69 4.22 4.39
C GLY A 6 -5.17 4.39 4.55
N LEU A 7 -4.38 3.57 3.85
CA LEU A 7 -2.92 3.64 3.90
C LEU A 7 -2.41 4.93 3.25
N GLY A 8 -1.50 5.63 3.93
CA GLY A 8 -0.92 6.90 3.48
C GLY A 8 -1.77 8.15 3.73
N LYS A 9 -2.84 8.05 4.53
CA LYS A 9 -3.56 9.23 5.02
C LYS A 9 -2.89 9.76 6.28
N SER A 10 -2.64 11.06 6.33
CA SER A 10 -2.18 11.73 7.55
C SER A 10 -3.22 11.60 8.64
N ARG A 11 -2.75 11.50 9.89
CA ARG A 11 -3.65 11.36 11.05
C ARG A 11 -4.33 12.69 11.34
N GLU A 12 -5.65 12.69 11.51
CA GLU A 12 -6.43 13.87 11.89
C GLU A 12 -6.41 14.07 13.42
N GLY A 13 -6.33 15.32 13.89
CA GLY A 13 -6.40 15.68 15.32
C GLY A 13 -5.12 16.31 15.90
N LEU A 14 -5.14 16.62 17.20
CA LEU A 14 -4.00 17.21 17.93
C LEU A 14 -2.83 16.21 17.94
N GLY A 15 -1.71 16.57 17.29
CA GLY A 15 -0.55 15.69 17.13
C GLY A 15 -0.50 14.90 15.82
N GLY A 16 -1.41 15.14 14.87
CA GLY A 16 -1.26 14.78 13.46
C GLY A 16 -0.45 15.83 12.72
N GLY A 17 0.47 15.42 11.84
CA GLY A 17 1.36 16.36 11.13
C GLY A 17 0.69 17.15 10.00
N GLY A 18 -0.61 16.92 9.76
CA GLY A 18 -1.48 17.75 8.91
C GLY A 18 -0.89 18.02 7.52
N ALA A 19 -1.02 19.27 7.06
CA ALA A 19 -0.51 19.68 5.75
C ALA A 19 1.00 19.44 5.56
N GLY A 20 1.78 19.39 6.66
CA GLY A 20 3.20 19.05 6.61
C GLY A 20 3.44 17.55 6.36
N GLU A 21 2.73 16.68 7.09
CA GLU A 21 2.79 15.23 6.91
C GLU A 21 2.25 14.80 5.54
N ASP A 22 1.22 15.48 5.03
CA ASP A 22 0.66 15.23 3.70
C ASP A 22 1.70 15.36 2.58
N GLN A 23 2.66 16.30 2.70
CA GLN A 23 3.73 16.45 1.71
C GLN A 23 4.73 15.29 1.74
N PHE A 24 4.86 14.59 2.86
CA PHE A 24 5.77 13.47 3.04
C PHE A 24 5.08 12.09 3.01
N GLY A 25 3.76 12.05 2.84
CA GLY A 25 2.99 10.81 2.85
C GLY A 25 3.49 9.77 1.83
N SER A 26 4.00 10.21 0.68
CA SER A 26 4.57 9.31 -0.34
C SER A 26 5.82 8.56 0.16
N PHE A 27 6.68 9.21 0.95
CA PHE A 27 7.87 8.59 1.53
C PHE A 27 7.51 7.55 2.59
N LEU A 28 6.54 7.86 3.46
CA LEU A 28 6.05 6.92 4.46
C LEU A 28 5.41 5.68 3.82
N VAL A 29 4.57 5.89 2.80
CA VAL A 29 3.96 4.79 2.03
C VAL A 29 5.03 3.93 1.36
N ARG A 30 6.06 4.56 0.79
CA ARG A 30 7.16 3.83 0.16
C ARG A 30 7.94 2.98 1.16
N ALA A 31 8.34 3.56 2.29
CA ALA A 31 9.08 2.85 3.33
C ALA A 31 8.27 1.66 3.88
N GLN A 32 6.97 1.84 4.09
CA GLN A 32 6.07 0.75 4.49
C GLN A 32 5.99 -0.34 3.42
N ALA A 33 5.87 0.03 2.14
CA ALA A 33 5.84 -0.94 1.05
C ALA A 33 7.13 -1.76 0.97
N GLU A 34 8.30 -1.11 1.13
CA GLU A 34 9.60 -1.77 1.17
C GLU A 34 9.68 -2.78 2.33
N GLN A 35 9.23 -2.41 3.53
CA GLN A 35 9.18 -3.32 4.68
C GLN A 35 8.21 -4.50 4.48
N ILE A 36 7.05 -4.26 3.85
CA ILE A 36 6.10 -5.34 3.52
C ILE A 36 6.76 -6.33 2.54
N THR A 37 7.47 -5.83 1.53
CA THR A 37 8.19 -6.69 0.58
C THR A 37 9.33 -7.45 1.26
N GLU A 38 10.10 -6.80 2.12
CA GLU A 38 11.19 -7.43 2.87
C GLU A 38 10.69 -8.53 3.80
N ALA A 39 9.51 -8.35 4.41
CA ALA A 39 8.86 -9.35 5.25
C ALA A 39 8.23 -10.53 4.48
N GLY A 40 8.41 -10.60 3.16
CA GLY A 40 7.88 -11.67 2.30
C GLY A 40 6.64 -11.30 1.47
N GLY A 41 6.19 -10.05 1.53
CA GLY A 41 5.06 -9.55 0.76
C GLY A 41 3.70 -10.03 1.24
N ILE A 42 2.66 -9.75 0.45
CA ILE A 42 1.26 -10.07 0.74
C ILE A 42 0.60 -10.97 -0.32
N GLY A 43 1.39 -11.65 -1.16
CA GLY A 43 0.87 -12.61 -2.15
C GLY A 43 0.15 -12.00 -3.37
N LEU A 44 0.28 -10.70 -3.63
CA LEU A 44 -0.36 -10.05 -4.79
C LEU A 44 0.13 -10.60 -6.14
N ALA A 45 1.42 -10.92 -6.26
CA ALA A 45 1.98 -11.48 -7.50
C ALA A 45 1.38 -12.85 -7.82
N GLU A 46 1.22 -13.71 -6.82
CA GLU A 46 0.56 -15.02 -6.96
C GLU A 46 -0.93 -14.87 -7.27
N SER A 47 -1.62 -13.94 -6.60
CA SER A 47 -3.03 -13.65 -6.87
C SER A 47 -3.24 -13.19 -8.31
N LEU A 48 -2.36 -12.31 -8.82
CA LEU A 48 -2.39 -11.85 -10.21
C LEU A 48 -2.07 -12.97 -11.20
N TYR A 49 -1.09 -13.83 -10.88
CA TYR A 49 -0.76 -14.99 -11.71
C TYR A 49 -1.96 -15.92 -11.89
N ASN A 50 -2.64 -16.27 -10.78
CA ASN A 50 -3.82 -17.13 -10.83
C ASN A 50 -4.97 -16.48 -11.60
N ALA A 51 -5.21 -15.18 -11.41
CA ALA A 51 -6.25 -14.47 -12.16
C ALA A 51 -5.98 -14.43 -13.68
N LEU A 52 -4.72 -14.23 -14.07
CA LEU A 52 -4.33 -14.27 -15.49
C LEU A 52 -4.49 -15.66 -16.10
N LYS A 53 -4.14 -16.69 -15.33
CA LYS A 53 -4.32 -18.09 -15.74
C LYS A 53 -5.79 -18.42 -15.96
N GLU A 54 -6.65 -18.03 -15.01
CA GLU A 54 -8.11 -18.23 -15.09
C GLU A 54 -8.72 -17.52 -16.32
N SER A 55 -8.28 -16.30 -16.62
CA SER A 55 -8.73 -15.56 -17.82
C SER A 55 -8.23 -16.11 -19.16
N SER A 56 -7.21 -16.98 -19.14
CA SER A 56 -6.64 -17.59 -20.35
C SER A 56 -7.28 -18.95 -20.66
N ASP A 57 -7.99 -19.55 -19.70
CA ASP A 57 -8.70 -20.83 -19.84
C ASP A 57 -10.18 -20.63 -20.27
N GLU A 58 -10.62 -19.38 -20.50
CA GLU A 58 -11.87 -18.96 -21.16
C GLU A 58 -11.68 -18.68 -22.67
#